data_AF-A0A2R6IDZ1-F1
#
_entry.id   AF-A0A2R6IDZ1-F1
#
_cell.length_a   1.000
_cell.length_b   1.000
_cell.length_c   1.000
_cell.angle_alpha   90.00
_cell.angle_beta   90.00
_cell.angle_gamma   90.00
#
_symmetry.space_group_name_H-M   'P 1'
#
loop_
_entity.id
_entity.type
_entity.pdbx_description
1 polymer ?
#
loop_
_entity_poly.entity_id
_entity_poly.type
_entity_poly.pdbx_seq_one_letter_code
_entity_poly.pdbx_strand_id
1 'polypeptide(L)'
;MGAACRGLREGRREGANRPDDSGATARAVGVLPGTDPAAANDCVDVPIATGLGNARNVLVALNGRAVVAIDGSTGTLSEIGHALDFGRPVAAIDGPDLSSFDGYEACERPVEAVESIERRAED
;
A
#
# COMPACT_ATOMS: atom_id res chain seq x y z
N MET A 1 4.92 5.70 15.29
CA MET A 1 4.68 6.23 13.93
C MET A 1 4.91 5.07 12.95
N GLY A 2 3.86 4.34 12.58
CA GLY A 2 3.94 3.04 11.89
C GLY A 2 3.52 3.14 10.42
N ALA A 3 4.46 2.98 9.49
CA ALA A 3 4.17 2.87 8.07
C ALA A 3 3.95 1.40 7.67
N ALA A 4 3.35 1.17 6.50
CA ALA A 4 2.83 -0.09 5.93
C ALA A 4 1.64 -0.75 6.66
N CYS A 5 1.60 -0.81 8.00
CA CYS A 5 0.58 -1.62 8.69
C CYS A 5 -0.69 -0.86 9.11
N ARG A 6 -0.69 0.48 9.22
CA ARG A 6 -1.84 1.21 9.81
C ARG A 6 -3.14 1.10 9.00
N GLY A 7 -3.05 1.16 7.66
CA GLY A 7 -4.23 1.12 6.78
C GLY A 7 -4.91 -0.26 6.70
N LEU A 8 -4.22 -1.33 7.09
CA LEU A 8 -4.73 -2.71 6.95
C LEU A 8 -5.82 -3.11 7.95
N ARG A 9 -6.17 -2.26 8.92
CA ARG A 9 -6.99 -2.69 10.08
C ARG A 9 -8.46 -2.98 9.75
N GLU A 10 -9.12 -2.11 9.01
CA GLU A 10 -10.57 -2.24 8.76
C GLU A 10 -10.84 -3.02 7.47
N GLY A 11 -10.21 -2.65 6.35
CA GLY A 11 -10.46 -3.29 5.05
C GLY A 11 -10.05 -4.78 4.95
N ARG A 12 -9.08 -5.25 5.74
CA ARG A 12 -8.64 -6.65 5.69
C ARG A 12 -9.67 -7.63 6.25
N ARG A 13 -10.34 -7.28 7.34
CA ARG A 13 -11.18 -8.22 8.10
C ARG A 13 -12.34 -8.77 7.26
N GLU A 14 -12.81 -7.99 6.31
CA GLU A 14 -13.95 -8.34 5.46
C GLU A 14 -13.54 -9.04 4.16
N GLY A 15 -12.36 -8.72 3.59
CA GLY A 15 -11.96 -9.19 2.26
C GLY A 15 -10.89 -10.29 2.22
N ALA A 16 -9.83 -10.22 3.02
CA ALA A 16 -8.61 -11.01 2.77
C ALA A 16 -8.70 -12.49 3.15
N ASN A 17 -9.67 -12.86 3.99
CA ASN A 17 -9.91 -14.26 4.37
C ASN A 17 -10.76 -15.01 3.34
N ARG A 18 -11.28 -14.32 2.32
CA ARG A 18 -12.07 -14.95 1.26
C ARG A 18 -11.13 -15.52 0.20
N PRO A 19 -11.18 -16.83 -0.08
CA PRO A 19 -10.42 -17.39 -1.19
C PRO A 19 -10.94 -16.86 -2.53
N ASP A 20 -10.02 -16.66 -3.47
CA ASP A 20 -10.33 -16.38 -4.87
C ASP A 20 -10.81 -17.65 -5.61
N ASP A 21 -11.09 -17.52 -6.91
CA ASP A 21 -11.57 -18.63 -7.76
C ASP A 21 -10.56 -19.79 -7.87
N SER A 22 -9.28 -19.54 -7.57
CA SER A 22 -8.23 -20.56 -7.53
C SER A 22 -8.09 -21.23 -6.16
N GLY A 23 -8.84 -20.76 -5.16
CA GLY A 23 -8.77 -21.21 -3.77
C GLY A 23 -7.66 -20.53 -2.95
N ALA A 24 -6.98 -19.52 -3.49
CA ALA A 24 -5.91 -18.79 -2.80
C ALA A 24 -6.48 -17.64 -1.96
N THR A 25 -5.90 -17.39 -0.78
CA THR A 25 -6.25 -16.25 0.07
C THR A 25 -5.16 -15.18 0.04
N ALA A 26 -5.57 -13.91 0.12
CA ALA A 26 -4.65 -12.78 0.09
C ALA A 26 -3.78 -12.73 1.36
N ARG A 27 -2.47 -12.58 1.21
CA ARG A 27 -1.53 -12.42 2.33
C ARG A 27 -1.10 -10.95 2.52
N ALA A 28 -0.97 -10.50 3.77
CA ALA A 28 -0.37 -9.21 4.13
C ALA A 28 1.06 -9.42 4.57
N VAL A 29 1.94 -8.68 3.90
CA VAL A 29 3.31 -8.49 4.34
C VAL A 29 3.39 -7.13 5.03
N GLY A 30 3.83 -7.10 6.29
CA GLY A 30 3.99 -5.87 7.07
C GLY A 30 5.45 -5.45 7.13
N VAL A 31 5.83 -4.37 6.45
CA VAL A 31 7.21 -3.82 6.46
C VAL A 31 7.36 -2.84 7.62
N LEU A 32 7.92 -3.32 8.74
CA LEU A 32 7.94 -2.58 10.00
C LEU A 32 9.16 -1.64 10.08
N PRO A 33 9.01 -0.43 10.65
CA PRO A 33 10.12 0.52 10.80
C PRO A 33 11.15 0.14 11.86
N GLY A 34 10.75 -0.68 12.84
CA GLY A 34 11.59 -1.09 13.96
C GLY A 34 12.20 -2.47 13.75
N THR A 35 12.85 -2.98 14.80
CA THR A 35 13.53 -4.29 14.82
C THR A 35 12.70 -5.40 15.46
N ASP A 36 11.53 -5.06 16.03
CA ASP A 36 10.65 -6.03 16.69
C ASP A 36 9.52 -6.49 15.75
N PRO A 37 9.51 -7.76 15.30
CA PRO A 37 8.43 -8.30 14.48
C PRO A 37 7.09 -8.40 15.22
N ALA A 38 7.09 -8.46 16.57
CA ALA A 38 5.88 -8.50 17.37
C ALA A 38 5.13 -7.16 17.41
N ALA A 39 5.74 -6.08 16.90
CA ALA A 39 5.10 -4.78 16.77
C ALA A 39 4.09 -4.70 15.60
N ALA A 40 3.96 -5.76 14.79
CA ALA A 40 2.94 -5.87 13.76
C ALA A 40 1.52 -5.91 14.38
N ASN A 41 0.51 -5.51 13.60
CA ASN A 41 -0.88 -5.67 14.02
C ASN A 41 -1.44 -7.03 13.57
N ASP A 42 -2.60 -7.40 14.11
CA ASP A 42 -3.29 -8.67 13.84
C ASP A 42 -3.74 -8.85 12.37
N CYS A 43 -3.56 -7.83 11.54
CA CYS A 43 -3.87 -7.85 10.12
C CYS A 43 -2.66 -8.25 9.26
N VAL A 44 -1.47 -8.40 9.84
CA VAL A 44 -0.25 -8.80 9.14
C VAL A 44 -0.02 -10.30 9.30
N ASP A 45 0.11 -11.01 8.17
CA ASP A 45 0.45 -12.45 8.18
C ASP A 45 1.96 -12.66 8.27
N VAL A 46 2.74 -11.80 7.60
CA VAL A 46 4.19 -11.90 7.51
C VAL A 46 4.84 -10.58 7.92
N PRO A 47 5.31 -10.44 9.17
CA PRO A 47 6.03 -9.24 9.61
C PRO A 47 7.49 -9.27 9.14
N ILE A 48 7.96 -8.15 8.58
CA ILE A 48 9.36 -7.91 8.23
C ILE A 48 9.86 -6.74 9.08
N ALA A 49 10.60 -7.04 10.15
CA ALA A 49 11.29 -6.05 10.96
C ALA A 49 12.54 -5.55 10.22
N THR A 50 12.61 -4.24 9.93
CA THR A 50 13.69 -3.67 9.10
C THR A 50 14.72 -2.87 9.90
N GLY A 51 14.32 -2.22 11.00
CA GLY A 51 15.15 -1.23 11.69
C GLY A 51 15.47 0.03 10.88
N LEU A 52 14.86 0.22 9.71
CA LEU A 52 15.20 1.28 8.75
C LEU A 52 14.48 2.61 9.01
N GLY A 53 13.65 2.71 10.05
CA GLY A 53 12.87 3.92 10.29
C GLY A 53 12.07 4.29 9.05
N ASN A 54 12.21 5.52 8.55
CA ASN A 54 11.50 5.98 7.35
C ASN A 54 12.02 5.42 6.02
N ALA A 55 13.27 4.99 5.97
CA ALA A 55 13.86 4.47 4.74
C ALA A 55 13.17 3.18 4.24
N ARG A 56 12.41 2.49 5.10
CA ARG A 56 11.62 1.30 4.73
C ARG A 56 10.52 1.58 3.69
N ASN A 57 10.09 2.84 3.52
CA ASN A 57 9.01 3.21 2.58
C ASN A 57 9.36 2.83 1.14
N VAL A 58 10.64 2.98 0.76
CA VAL A 58 11.10 2.61 -0.58
C VAL A 58 10.91 1.12 -0.85
N LEU A 59 11.02 0.27 0.17
CA LEU A 59 10.80 -1.17 0.03
C LEU A 59 9.34 -1.49 -0.32
N VAL A 60 8.39 -0.72 0.23
CA VAL A 60 6.96 -0.88 -0.08
C VAL A 60 6.71 -0.53 -1.54
N ALA A 61 7.13 0.67 -1.96
CA ALA A 61 6.94 1.14 -3.33
C ALA A 61 7.67 0.27 -4.38
N LEU A 62 8.87 -0.23 -4.05
CA LEU A 62 9.68 -1.04 -4.97
C LEU A 62 9.08 -2.42 -5.25
N ASN A 63 8.50 -3.07 -4.23
CA ASN A 63 8.02 -4.45 -4.34
C ASN A 63 6.56 -4.54 -4.81
N GLY A 64 5.81 -3.44 -4.77
CA GLY A 64 4.45 -3.38 -5.31
C GLY A 64 4.43 -3.29 -6.84
N ARG A 65 3.41 -3.89 -7.46
CA ARG A 65 3.10 -3.63 -8.88
C ARG A 65 2.34 -2.31 -9.08
N ALA A 66 1.62 -1.89 -8.05
CA ALA A 66 0.88 -0.64 -7.98
C ALA A 66 0.77 -0.22 -6.51
N VAL A 67 0.36 1.03 -6.28
CA VAL A 67 0.16 1.58 -4.94
C VAL A 67 -1.27 2.13 -4.80
N VAL A 68 -1.93 1.74 -3.72
CA VAL A 68 -3.14 2.43 -3.23
C VAL A 68 -2.75 3.26 -2.02
N ALA A 69 -2.72 4.57 -2.20
CA ALA A 69 -2.48 5.51 -1.14
C ALA A 69 -3.80 5.86 -0.44
N ILE A 70 -3.79 5.85 0.89
CA ILE A 70 -4.94 6.26 1.71
C ILE A 70 -4.43 7.37 2.61
N ASP A 71 -5.13 8.51 2.63
CA ASP A 71 -4.76 9.73 3.35
C ASP A 71 -3.47 10.40 2.81
N GLY A 72 -3.18 11.62 3.26
CA GLY A 72 -2.11 12.49 2.74
C GLY A 72 -0.93 12.70 3.67
N SER A 73 -0.68 11.81 4.64
CA SER A 73 0.44 11.99 5.58
C SER A 73 1.80 12.08 4.88
N THR A 74 2.81 12.68 5.52
CA THR A 74 4.17 12.80 4.95
C THR A 74 4.81 11.46 4.60
N GLY A 75 4.47 10.40 5.34
CA GLY A 75 4.90 9.04 5.02
C GLY A 75 4.25 8.51 3.74
N THR A 76 2.96 8.80 3.54
CA THR A 76 2.21 8.42 2.34
C THR A 76 2.74 9.16 1.11
N LEU A 77 2.98 10.47 1.24
CA LEU A 77 3.60 11.28 0.18
C LEU A 77 4.96 10.73 -0.29
N SER A 78 5.79 10.26 0.64
CA SER A 78 7.07 9.62 0.31
C SER A 78 6.90 8.30 -0.45
N GLU A 79 5.90 7.48 -0.09
CA GLU A 79 5.60 6.24 -0.81
C GLU A 79 5.05 6.51 -2.22
N ILE A 80 4.20 7.53 -2.38
CA ILE A 80 3.69 7.98 -3.68
C ILE A 80 4.85 8.42 -4.58
N GLY A 81 5.74 9.29 -4.09
CA GLY A 81 6.88 9.76 -4.89
C GLY A 81 7.76 8.62 -5.38
N HIS A 82 8.12 7.67 -4.50
CA HIS A 82 8.89 6.50 -4.90
C HIS A 82 8.15 5.60 -5.89
N ALA A 83 6.84 5.42 -5.74
CA ALA A 83 6.05 4.61 -6.66
C ALA A 83 6.08 5.19 -8.08
N LEU A 84 5.88 6.50 -8.20
CA LEU A 84 5.94 7.22 -9.47
C LEU A 84 7.35 7.16 -10.09
N ASP A 85 8.41 7.33 -9.30
CA ASP A 85 9.80 7.17 -9.76
C ASP A 85 10.08 5.75 -10.30
N PHE A 86 9.42 4.73 -9.74
CA PHE A 86 9.52 3.34 -10.20
C PHE A 86 8.54 3.00 -11.34
N GLY A 87 7.78 3.97 -11.85
CA GLY A 87 6.78 3.75 -12.90
C GLY A 87 5.61 2.88 -12.44
N ARG A 88 5.28 2.91 -11.16
CA ARG A 88 4.14 2.17 -10.59
C ARG A 88 2.91 3.06 -10.58
N PRO A 89 1.75 2.58 -11.08
CA PRO A 89 0.52 3.35 -11.00
C PRO A 89 0.11 3.54 -9.54
N VAL A 90 -0.40 4.73 -9.25
CA VAL A 90 -0.86 5.16 -7.92
C VAL A 90 -2.32 5.56 -8.00
N ALA A 91 -3.17 4.91 -7.22
CA ALA A 91 -4.51 5.37 -6.92
C ALA A 91 -4.55 5.93 -5.50
N ALA A 92 -5.19 7.08 -5.29
CA ALA A 92 -5.20 7.73 -3.99
C ALA A 92 -6.62 8.07 -3.50
N ILE A 93 -6.93 7.67 -2.28
CA ILE A 93 -8.20 7.96 -1.59
C ILE A 93 -7.92 8.94 -0.45
N ASP A 94 -8.67 10.05 -0.40
CA ASP A 94 -8.43 11.16 0.54
C ASP A 94 -6.97 11.67 0.51
N GLY A 95 -6.35 11.58 -0.67
CA GLY A 95 -4.96 11.98 -0.92
C GLY A 95 -4.81 13.43 -1.37
N PRO A 96 -3.57 13.94 -1.42
CA PRO A 96 -3.28 15.25 -1.97
C PRO A 96 -3.59 15.32 -3.47
N ASP A 97 -3.89 16.50 -4.01
CA ASP A 97 -4.02 16.66 -5.45
C ASP A 97 -2.64 16.63 -6.12
N LEU A 98 -2.34 15.50 -6.75
CA LEU A 98 -1.12 15.23 -7.53
C LEU A 98 -1.48 14.87 -8.98
N SER A 99 -2.65 15.30 -9.47
CA SER A 99 -3.17 15.01 -10.82
C SER A 99 -2.27 15.47 -11.97
N SER A 100 -1.27 16.32 -11.69
CA SER A 100 -0.25 16.75 -12.67
C SER A 100 0.88 15.73 -12.89
N PHE A 101 0.97 14.68 -12.06
CA PHE A 101 1.97 13.62 -12.21
C PHE A 101 1.38 12.44 -13.00
N ASP A 102 2.08 12.04 -14.07
CA ASP A 102 1.72 10.86 -14.83
C ASP A 102 1.75 9.60 -13.94
N GLY A 103 0.74 8.74 -14.08
CA GLY A 103 0.60 7.53 -13.27
C GLY A 103 -0.16 7.71 -11.95
N TYR A 104 -0.58 8.93 -11.61
CA TYR A 104 -1.42 9.21 -10.44
C TYR A 104 -2.90 9.38 -10.81
N GLU A 105 -3.80 8.76 -10.04
CA GLU A 105 -5.25 9.00 -10.11
C GLU A 105 -5.84 9.19 -8.72
N ALA A 106 -6.58 10.28 -8.51
CA ALA A 106 -7.40 10.45 -7.32
C ALA A 106 -8.70 9.65 -7.46
N CYS A 107 -9.08 8.94 -6.40
CA CYS A 107 -10.28 8.11 -6.32
C CYS A 107 -11.08 8.47 -5.09
N GLU A 108 -12.41 8.30 -5.15
CA GLU A 108 -13.28 8.56 -4.00
C GLU A 108 -13.60 7.27 -3.24
N ARG A 109 -13.55 6.12 -3.92
CA ARG A 109 -13.95 4.83 -3.34
C ARG A 109 -12.87 3.74 -3.49
N PRO A 110 -12.78 2.80 -2.55
CA PRO A 110 -11.83 1.68 -2.64
C PRO A 110 -11.92 0.87 -3.92
N VAL A 111 -13.14 0.60 -4.42
CA VAL A 111 -13.35 -0.15 -5.66
C VAL A 111 -12.74 0.58 -6.86
N GLU A 112 -12.93 1.90 -6.94
CA GLU A 112 -12.37 2.71 -8.03
C GLU A 112 -10.84 2.70 -8.00
N ALA A 113 -10.25 2.74 -6.80
CA ALA A 113 -8.81 2.66 -6.65
C ALA A 113 -8.24 1.31 -7.12
N VAL A 114 -8.95 0.20 -6.85
CA VAL A 114 -8.57 -1.13 -7.36
C VAL A 114 -8.69 -1.21 -8.88
N GLU A 115 -9.84 -0.82 -9.42
CA GLU A 115 -10.07 -0.79 -10.88
C GLU A 115 -9.05 0.10 -11.61
N SER A 116 -8.68 1.23 -10.98
CA SER A 116 -7.67 2.16 -11.46
C SER A 116 -6.29 1.52 -11.58
N ILE A 117 -5.83 0.81 -10.55
CA ILE A 117 -4.51 0.17 -10.57
C ILE A 117 -4.49 -1.09 -11.43
N GLU A 118 -5.56 -1.87 -11.49
CA GLU A 118 -5.64 -3.07 -12.32
C GLU A 118 -5.55 -2.71 -13.80
N ARG A 119 -6.31 -1.69 -14.24
CA ARG A 119 -6.28 -1.19 -15.61
C ARG A 119 -4.88 -0.72 -16.04
N ARG A 120 -4.07 -0.21 -15.11
CA ARG A 120 -2.75 0.38 -15.41
C ARG A 120 -1.57 -0.54 -15.10
N ALA A 121 -1.78 -1.62 -14.37
CA ALA A 121 -0.73 -2.59 -14.04
C ALA A 121 -0.51 -3.62 -15.16
N GLU A 122 -1.37 -3.63 -16.17
CA GLU A 122 -1.30 -4.49 -17.36
C GLU A 122 -0.53 -3.84 -18.53
N ASP A 123 -0.17 -2.56 -18.41
CA ASP A 123 0.65 -1.77 -19.35
C ASP A 123 2.15 -1.86 -19.02
#